data_AF-A0A9Q1B1U6-F1
#
_entry.id   AF-A0A9Q1B1U6-F1
#
_cell.length_a   1.000
_cell.length_b   1.000
_cell.length_c   1.000
_cell.angle_alpha   90.00
_cell.angle_beta   90.00
_cell.angle_gamma   90.00
#
_symmetry.space_group_name_H-M   'P 1'
#
loop_
_entity.id
_entity.type
_entity.pdbx_description
1 polymer ?
#
loop_
_entity_poly.entity_id
_entity_poly.type
_entity_poly.pdbx_seq_one_letter_code
_entity_poly.pdbx_strand_id
1 'polypeptide(L)'
;CVAAMKSQHCRNPEAILGCLRSHSLFTMAELCVTKRLPDMQSPQAGASYVWAVMSAIVLLSGSVREVQELAACLQRPSSTLSLMDIMEALYCMATLLYAMREKEVLVNNRIHYNIFYCLYLLENSNWSPRITIAESSTSDGEGSLRGSTRREIHPTSEQQQILNHAIAPRQVVKIMAFAGKTSTLVKYAEKWSQLRFLYLAFNKTIAEQGMRAFPRNVTCKTVHALAFAEVGRSYRQKGKLLMGSLSSYWVSLALQNREGQSLFTRGKTVLQTLSTFFASADEAITAEHAPVWCKNNRGERVLVGTEEKREYYLRPELTSNVCSDVPVRCSVRGCHNSITAESFLTMKKRPFVYVGIRFTN
;
A
#
# COMPACT_ATOMS: atom_id res chain seq x y z
N CYS A 1 -22.61 17.79 -8.70
CA CYS A 1 -22.53 18.08 -7.25
C CYS A 1 -23.66 19.00 -6.80
N VAL A 2 -23.73 20.23 -7.34
CA VAL A 2 -24.70 21.26 -6.92
C VAL A 2 -26.17 20.82 -6.98
N ALA A 3 -26.58 20.08 -8.01
CA ALA A 3 -27.96 19.58 -8.14
C ALA A 3 -28.30 18.38 -7.24
N ALA A 4 -27.30 17.69 -6.69
CA ALA A 4 -27.49 16.48 -5.86
C ALA A 4 -27.56 16.80 -4.35
N MET A 5 -27.04 17.96 -3.94
CA MET A 5 -27.06 18.40 -2.55
C MET A 5 -28.33 19.19 -2.29
N LYS A 6 -29.27 18.61 -1.52
CA LYS A 6 -30.53 19.29 -1.15
C LYS A 6 -30.20 20.61 -0.44
N SER A 7 -30.85 21.70 -0.89
CA SER A 7 -30.73 23.06 -0.31
C SER A 7 -31.08 23.15 1.18
N GLN A 8 -31.65 22.10 1.78
CA GLN A 8 -32.09 22.03 3.18
C GLN A 8 -30.98 22.20 4.23
N HIS A 9 -29.71 21.94 3.90
CA HIS A 9 -28.60 21.97 4.87
C HIS A 9 -27.84 23.31 4.89
N CYS A 10 -27.98 24.14 3.85
CA CYS A 10 -27.33 25.44 3.73
C CYS A 10 -28.28 26.56 4.21
N ARG A 11 -28.56 26.61 5.51
CA ARG A 11 -29.54 27.54 6.11
C ARG A 11 -29.08 29.01 6.11
N ASN A 12 -27.77 29.26 6.10
CA ASN A 12 -27.20 30.60 5.99
C ASN A 12 -26.00 30.62 5.01
N PRO A 13 -26.24 30.82 3.70
CA PRO A 13 -25.19 30.77 2.69
C PRO A 13 -24.15 31.90 2.83
N GLU A 14 -24.55 33.09 3.30
CA GLU A 14 -23.61 34.20 3.49
C GLU A 14 -22.60 33.92 4.60
N ALA A 15 -23.04 33.33 5.71
CA ALA A 15 -22.16 32.95 6.82
C ALA A 15 -21.18 31.84 6.41
N ILE A 16 -21.63 30.88 5.59
CA ILE A 16 -20.79 29.81 5.06
C ILE A 16 -19.75 30.37 4.07
N LEU A 17 -20.15 31.30 3.17
CA LEU A 17 -19.20 32.00 2.29
C LEU A 17 -18.19 32.81 3.10
N GLY A 18 -18.62 33.47 4.18
CA GLY A 18 -17.73 34.17 5.10
C GLY A 18 -16.67 33.24 5.72
N CYS A 19 -17.03 32.00 6.03
CA CYS A 19 -16.09 30.99 6.50
C CYS A 19 -15.13 30.54 5.38
N LEU A 20 -15.66 30.31 4.18
CA LEU A 20 -14.87 29.87 3.01
C LEU A 20 -13.85 30.92 2.57
N ARG A 21 -14.11 32.23 2.75
CA ARG A 21 -13.15 33.31 2.47
C ARG A 21 -11.81 33.16 3.19
N SER A 22 -11.79 32.44 4.31
CA SER A 22 -10.55 32.19 5.05
C SER A 22 -9.69 31.06 4.50
N HIS A 23 -10.18 30.35 3.48
CA HIS A 23 -9.46 29.28 2.81
C HIS A 23 -8.45 29.83 1.79
N SER A 24 -7.23 29.29 1.80
CA SER A 24 -6.13 29.67 0.90
C SER A 24 -6.49 29.70 -0.59
N LEU A 25 -7.32 28.77 -1.05
CA LEU A 25 -7.76 28.66 -2.46
C LEU A 25 -9.07 29.41 -2.79
N PHE A 26 -9.68 30.14 -1.86
CA PHE A 26 -11.00 30.74 -2.06
C PHE A 26 -11.05 31.70 -3.25
N THR A 27 -10.12 32.65 -3.34
CA THR A 27 -10.09 33.66 -4.41
C THR A 27 -9.99 33.03 -5.79
N MET A 28 -9.20 31.96 -5.94
CA MET A 28 -9.07 31.24 -7.20
C MET A 28 -10.34 30.46 -7.54
N ALA A 29 -10.96 29.81 -6.55
CA ALA A 29 -12.21 29.09 -6.73
C ALA A 29 -13.37 30.04 -7.11
N GLU A 30 -13.49 31.19 -6.45
CA GLU A 30 -14.48 32.22 -6.73
C GLU A 30 -14.35 32.77 -8.16
N LEU A 31 -13.14 33.08 -8.60
CA LEU A 31 -12.86 33.51 -9.98
C LEU A 31 -13.18 32.42 -11.01
N CYS A 32 -12.91 31.14 -10.69
CA CYS A 32 -13.25 30.03 -11.57
C CYS A 32 -14.77 29.86 -11.72
N VAL A 33 -15.52 29.94 -10.62
CA VAL A 33 -16.98 29.79 -10.64
C VAL A 33 -17.62 30.98 -11.36
N THR A 34 -17.21 32.22 -11.04
CA THR A 34 -17.77 33.43 -11.68
C THR A 34 -17.49 33.51 -13.18
N LYS A 35 -16.31 33.08 -13.66
CA LYS A 35 -15.98 33.09 -15.09
C LYS A 35 -16.63 31.97 -15.90
N ARG A 36 -16.85 30.80 -15.29
CA ARG A 36 -17.35 29.61 -16.02
C ARG A 36 -18.84 29.34 -15.82
N LEU A 37 -19.44 29.90 -14.78
CA LEU A 37 -20.84 29.69 -14.39
C LEU A 37 -21.50 31.03 -14.02
N PRO A 38 -21.65 31.98 -14.99
CA PRO A 38 -22.18 33.32 -14.73
C PRO A 38 -23.63 33.29 -14.21
N ASP A 39 -24.41 32.28 -14.60
CA ASP A 39 -25.83 32.12 -14.22
C ASP A 39 -26.05 31.86 -12.72
N MET A 40 -25.00 31.53 -11.97
CA MET A 40 -25.07 31.24 -10.53
C MET A 40 -24.94 32.48 -9.63
N GLN A 41 -24.82 33.70 -10.19
CA GLN A 41 -24.73 34.96 -9.42
C GLN A 41 -26.09 35.52 -8.98
N SER A 42 -27.21 34.86 -9.31
CA SER A 42 -28.53 35.37 -8.94
C SER A 42 -28.76 35.28 -7.41
N PRO A 43 -29.43 36.27 -6.79
CA PRO A 43 -29.67 36.32 -5.34
C PRO A 43 -30.52 35.17 -4.79
N GLN A 44 -31.11 34.34 -5.66
CA GLN A 44 -31.88 33.14 -5.31
C GLN A 44 -31.02 31.85 -5.31
N ALA A 45 -29.76 31.92 -5.77
CA ALA A 45 -28.86 30.77 -5.92
C ALA A 45 -27.79 30.64 -4.82
N GLY A 46 -27.96 31.32 -3.67
CA GLY A 46 -26.93 31.39 -2.62
C GLY A 46 -26.39 30.04 -2.14
N ALA A 47 -27.26 29.04 -1.91
CA ALA A 47 -26.83 27.70 -1.51
C ALA A 47 -26.11 26.96 -2.65
N SER A 48 -26.60 27.07 -3.88
CA SER A 48 -26.00 26.46 -5.06
C SER A 48 -24.60 27.02 -5.34
N TYR A 49 -24.44 28.32 -5.14
CA TYR A 49 -23.17 29.03 -5.28
C TYR A 49 -22.14 28.56 -4.25
N VAL A 50 -22.52 28.42 -2.98
CA VAL A 50 -21.67 27.85 -1.91
C VAL A 50 -21.11 26.49 -2.31
N TRP A 51 -21.97 25.58 -2.76
CA TRP A 51 -21.55 24.23 -3.18
C TRP A 51 -20.66 24.24 -4.42
N ALA A 52 -20.88 25.18 -5.35
CA ALA A 52 -20.04 25.36 -6.53
C ALA A 52 -18.63 25.83 -6.12
N VAL A 53 -18.53 26.80 -5.22
CA VAL A 53 -17.26 27.29 -4.67
C VAL A 53 -16.53 26.19 -3.91
N MET A 54 -17.22 25.43 -3.06
CA MET A 54 -16.63 24.27 -2.36
C MET A 54 -16.10 23.22 -3.34
N SER A 55 -16.88 22.90 -4.38
CA SER A 55 -16.47 21.95 -5.42
C SER A 55 -15.23 22.45 -6.17
N ALA A 56 -15.18 23.74 -6.49
CA ALA A 56 -14.03 24.35 -7.15
C ALA A 56 -12.77 24.32 -6.26
N ILE A 57 -12.89 24.60 -4.96
CA ILE A 57 -11.78 24.46 -4.00
C ILE A 57 -11.24 23.02 -4.01
N VAL A 58 -12.12 22.02 -3.94
CA VAL A 58 -11.73 20.60 -3.96
C VAL A 58 -11.05 20.22 -5.27
N LEU A 59 -11.54 20.68 -6.41
CA LEU A 59 -10.94 20.40 -7.73
C LEU A 59 -9.58 21.09 -7.91
N LEU A 60 -9.37 22.26 -7.31
CA LEU A 60 -8.11 23.00 -7.33
C LEU A 60 -7.11 22.49 -6.29
N SER A 61 -7.54 21.70 -5.32
CA SER A 61 -6.69 21.21 -4.22
C SER A 61 -5.63 20.24 -4.74
N GLY A 62 -4.36 20.61 -4.58
CA GLY A 62 -3.20 19.77 -4.92
C GLY A 62 -2.85 18.77 -3.81
N SER A 63 -3.35 18.98 -2.60
CA SER A 63 -2.98 18.22 -1.40
C SER A 63 -4.17 17.91 -0.50
N VAL A 64 -4.00 16.90 0.36
CA VAL A 64 -4.96 16.57 1.43
C VAL A 64 -5.15 17.74 2.39
N ARG A 65 -4.07 18.47 2.69
CA ARG A 65 -4.08 19.57 3.67
C ARG A 65 -5.03 20.69 3.26
N GLU A 66 -5.12 21.02 1.97
CA GLU A 66 -6.07 22.01 1.45
C GLU A 66 -7.52 21.52 1.61
N VAL A 67 -7.79 20.23 1.39
CA VAL A 67 -9.14 19.67 1.62
C VAL A 67 -9.48 19.65 3.12
N GLN A 68 -8.50 19.45 4.01
CA GLN A 68 -8.70 19.55 5.47
C GLN A 68 -8.91 20.99 5.92
N GLU A 69 -8.21 21.95 5.32
CA GLU A 69 -8.41 23.38 5.56
C GLU A 69 -9.84 23.79 5.21
N LEU A 70 -10.39 23.27 4.10
CA LEU A 70 -11.79 23.46 3.72
C LEU A 70 -12.74 22.97 4.82
N ALA A 71 -12.54 21.74 5.32
CA ALA A 71 -13.35 21.20 6.41
C ALA A 71 -13.22 22.04 7.70
N ALA A 72 -12.01 22.48 8.05
CA ALA A 72 -11.76 23.30 9.23
C ALA A 72 -12.39 24.70 9.13
N CYS A 73 -12.42 25.31 7.94
CA CYS A 73 -13.11 26.57 7.70
C CYS A 73 -14.62 26.42 7.94
N LEU A 74 -15.21 25.33 7.45
CA LEU A 74 -16.65 25.06 7.53
C LEU A 74 -17.12 24.56 8.90
N GLN A 75 -16.20 24.18 9.78
CA GLN A 75 -16.50 23.79 11.17
C GLN A 75 -16.42 24.96 12.16
N ARG A 76 -16.14 26.18 11.69
CA ARG A 76 -16.12 27.37 12.57
C ARG A 76 -17.53 27.61 13.14
N PRO A 77 -17.65 28.18 14.36
CA PRO A 77 -18.95 28.42 15.01
C PRO A 77 -19.93 29.29 14.18
N SER A 78 -19.40 30.07 13.23
CA SER A 78 -20.16 30.91 12.32
C SER A 78 -20.81 30.13 11.15
N SER A 79 -20.39 28.90 10.90
CA SER A 79 -20.95 28.02 9.88
C SER A 79 -22.19 27.29 10.41
N THR A 80 -23.21 27.15 9.56
CA THR A 80 -24.42 26.39 9.89
C THR A 80 -24.32 24.91 9.50
N LEU A 81 -23.20 24.49 8.89
CA LEU A 81 -22.97 23.11 8.45
C LEU A 81 -22.41 22.25 9.58
N SER A 82 -23.02 21.08 9.79
CA SER A 82 -22.46 20.06 10.66
C SER A 82 -21.28 19.34 10.00
N LEU A 83 -20.45 18.66 10.81
CA LEU A 83 -19.41 17.78 10.28
C LEU A 83 -20.01 16.70 9.35
N MET A 84 -21.22 16.22 9.63
CA MET A 84 -21.90 15.23 8.80
C MET A 84 -22.24 15.80 7.42
N ASP A 85 -22.71 17.05 7.34
CA ASP A 85 -23.02 17.72 6.07
C ASP A 85 -21.76 17.92 5.21
N ILE A 86 -20.63 18.25 5.85
CA ILE A 86 -19.33 18.41 5.18
C ILE A 86 -18.86 17.06 4.62
N MET A 87 -19.01 16.00 5.40
CA MET A 87 -18.63 14.63 5.00
C MET A 87 -19.50 14.11 3.86
N GLU A 88 -20.82 14.27 3.95
CA GLU A 88 -21.74 13.93 2.85
C GLU A 88 -21.37 14.66 1.57
N ALA A 89 -21.03 15.95 1.68
CA ALA A 89 -20.64 16.73 0.52
C ALA A 89 -19.36 16.21 -0.15
N LEU A 90 -18.34 15.88 0.65
CA LEU A 90 -17.09 15.28 0.18
C LEU A 90 -17.33 13.88 -0.42
N TYR A 91 -18.19 13.06 0.18
CA TYR A 91 -18.58 11.76 -0.37
C TYR A 91 -19.26 11.91 -1.73
N CYS A 92 -20.23 12.82 -1.87
CA CYS A 92 -20.89 13.10 -3.15
C CYS A 92 -19.89 13.54 -4.22
N MET A 93 -18.93 14.40 -3.87
CA MET A 93 -17.88 14.84 -4.80
C MET A 93 -16.99 13.66 -5.23
N ALA A 94 -16.60 12.79 -4.29
CA ALA A 94 -15.79 11.62 -4.57
C ALA A 94 -16.51 10.62 -5.51
N THR A 95 -17.78 10.33 -5.23
CA THR A 95 -18.62 9.46 -6.07
C THR A 95 -18.79 10.02 -7.49
N LEU A 96 -18.95 11.34 -7.62
CA LEU A 96 -19.06 11.97 -8.94
C LEU A 96 -17.75 11.88 -9.72
N LEU A 97 -16.60 12.12 -9.08
CA LEU A 97 -15.29 11.96 -9.72
C LEU A 97 -15.03 10.52 -10.16
N TYR A 98 -15.48 9.54 -9.37
CA TYR A 98 -15.43 8.13 -9.74
C TYR A 98 -16.30 7.82 -10.97
N ALA A 99 -17.55 8.30 -10.98
CA ALA A 99 -18.45 8.12 -12.13
C ALA A 99 -17.93 8.79 -13.41
N MET A 100 -17.30 9.96 -13.30
CA MET A 100 -16.65 10.65 -14.42
C MET A 100 -15.49 9.83 -15.00
N ARG A 101 -14.72 9.15 -14.13
CA ARG A 101 -13.62 8.27 -14.55
C ARG A 101 -14.12 7.05 -15.31
N GLU A 102 -15.20 6.41 -14.84
CA GLU A 102 -15.84 5.28 -15.54
C GLU A 102 -16.38 5.67 -16.92
N LYS A 103 -16.66 6.96 -17.14
CA LYS A 103 -17.10 7.53 -18.42
C LYS A 103 -15.95 8.16 -19.24
N GLU A 104 -14.71 7.78 -18.95
CA GLU A 104 -13.49 8.23 -19.66
C GLU A 104 -13.24 9.75 -19.66
N VAL A 105 -13.82 10.49 -18.71
CA VAL A 105 -13.47 11.91 -18.52
C VAL A 105 -12.10 12.00 -17.86
N LEU A 106 -11.17 12.75 -18.47
CA LEU A 106 -9.80 12.92 -18.00
C LEU A 106 -9.73 13.72 -16.69
N VAL A 107 -9.92 13.05 -15.55
CA VAL A 107 -9.75 13.62 -14.21
C VAL A 107 -8.51 13.02 -13.54
N ASN A 108 -7.71 13.86 -12.90
CA ASN A 108 -6.54 13.41 -12.16
C ASN A 108 -6.95 12.56 -10.94
N ASN A 109 -6.52 11.29 -10.91
CA ASN A 109 -6.78 10.35 -9.80
C ASN A 109 -6.33 10.88 -8.43
N ARG A 110 -5.40 11.83 -8.39
CA ARG A 110 -4.94 12.48 -7.16
C ARG A 110 -6.05 13.23 -6.43
N ILE A 111 -7.00 13.83 -7.15
CA ILE A 111 -8.09 14.60 -6.52
C ILE A 111 -9.00 13.64 -5.75
N HIS A 112 -9.37 12.52 -6.36
CA HIS A 112 -10.16 11.47 -5.72
C HIS A 112 -9.44 10.90 -4.47
N TYR A 113 -8.13 10.65 -4.57
CA TYR A 113 -7.32 10.24 -3.42
C TYR A 113 -7.33 11.28 -2.29
N ASN A 114 -7.15 12.57 -2.60
CA ASN A 114 -7.13 13.64 -1.61
C ASN A 114 -8.45 13.72 -0.83
N ILE A 115 -9.59 13.60 -1.52
CA ILE A 115 -10.92 13.60 -0.89
C ILE A 115 -11.09 12.37 0.00
N PHE A 116 -10.85 11.18 -0.53
CA PHE A 116 -11.00 9.93 0.23
C PHE A 116 -10.11 9.88 1.47
N TYR A 117 -8.87 10.35 1.35
CA TYR A 117 -7.97 10.39 2.49
C TYR A 117 -8.37 11.47 3.51
N CYS A 118 -8.89 12.61 3.08
CA CYS A 118 -9.47 13.62 3.97
C CYS A 118 -10.71 13.09 4.72
N LEU A 119 -11.65 12.45 4.01
CA LEU A 119 -12.84 11.79 4.58
C LEU A 119 -12.43 10.78 5.65
N TYR A 120 -11.47 9.90 5.32
CA TYR A 120 -10.91 8.96 6.27
C TYR A 120 -10.34 9.65 7.52
N LEU A 121 -9.62 10.76 7.37
CA LEU A 121 -9.11 11.51 8.52
C LEU A 121 -10.25 12.12 9.35
N LEU A 122 -11.28 12.69 8.72
CA LEU A 122 -12.41 13.32 9.41
C LEU A 122 -13.26 12.30 10.19
N GLU A 123 -13.49 11.10 9.63
CA GLU A 123 -14.15 9.97 10.30
C GLU A 123 -13.37 9.44 11.51
N ASN A 124 -12.05 9.51 11.46
CA ASN A 124 -11.16 8.94 12.48
C ASN A 124 -10.54 10.00 13.40
N SER A 125 -10.97 11.25 13.29
CA SER A 125 -10.56 12.34 14.18
C SER A 125 -11.49 12.38 15.39
N ASN A 126 -10.97 12.15 16.61
CA ASN A 126 -11.70 12.42 17.85
C ASN A 126 -11.90 13.94 18.03
N TRP A 127 -12.85 14.53 17.31
CA TRP A 127 -13.26 15.93 17.50
C TRP A 127 -14.25 16.01 18.67
N SER A 128 -13.74 15.93 19.89
CA SER A 128 -14.49 16.42 21.06
C SER A 128 -14.49 17.95 21.01
N PRO A 129 -15.63 18.63 21.24
CA PRO A 129 -15.65 20.09 21.32
C PRO A 129 -14.71 20.53 22.46
N ARG A 130 -13.79 21.44 22.16
CA ARG A 130 -12.92 22.06 23.17
C ARG A 130 -13.79 22.72 24.23
N ILE A 131 -13.97 22.05 25.37
CA ILE A 131 -14.33 22.73 26.61
C ILE A 131 -13.07 23.51 27.02
N THR A 132 -13.08 24.81 26.74
CA THR A 132 -12.21 25.79 27.39
C THR A 132 -12.50 25.75 28.88
N ILE A 133 -11.65 25.06 29.65
CA ILE A 133 -11.55 25.29 31.09
C ILE A 133 -10.51 26.39 31.28
N ALA A 134 -10.98 27.47 31.88
CA ALA A 134 -10.23 28.68 32.17
C ALA A 134 -8.94 28.38 32.96
N GLU A 135 -7.85 29.01 32.53
CA GLU A 135 -6.63 29.14 33.31
C GLU A 135 -6.95 29.98 34.54
N SER A 136 -6.89 29.35 35.71
CA SER A 136 -6.67 30.05 36.98
C SER A 136 -5.24 29.73 37.41
N SER A 137 -4.42 30.77 37.39
CA SER A 137 -3.04 30.81 37.84
C SER A 137 -2.99 30.99 39.36
N THR A 138 -2.13 30.23 40.03
CA THR A 138 -1.32 30.54 41.25
C THR A 138 -0.65 29.22 41.69
N SER A 139 0.60 29.00 41.29
CA SER A 139 1.83 29.13 42.10
C SER A 139 1.99 28.08 43.20
N ASP A 140 2.88 27.08 42.99
CA ASP A 140 4.10 26.89 43.79
C ASP A 140 4.81 25.54 43.54
N GLY A 141 6.16 25.57 43.52
CA GLY A 141 7.01 24.52 44.10
C GLY A 141 7.50 23.35 43.22
N GLU A 142 8.68 23.53 42.62
CA GLU A 142 9.80 22.58 42.43
C GLU A 142 9.59 21.05 42.33
N GLY A 143 10.19 20.44 41.28
CA GLY A 143 10.50 19.00 41.29
C GLY A 143 10.75 18.40 39.91
N SER A 144 12.01 18.41 39.46
CA SER A 144 12.47 17.79 38.21
C SER A 144 12.21 16.27 38.17
N LEU A 145 11.21 15.82 37.41
CA LEU A 145 11.19 14.50 36.79
C LEU A 145 10.82 14.63 35.32
N ARG A 146 11.79 14.37 34.45
CA ARG A 146 11.66 14.28 32.99
C ARG A 146 10.92 12.98 32.62
N GLY A 147 9.68 12.84 33.06
CA GLY A 147 8.76 11.80 32.61
C GLY A 147 8.19 12.23 31.27
N SER A 148 8.63 11.58 30.18
CA SER A 148 7.92 11.67 28.91
C SER A 148 6.48 11.22 29.16
N THR A 149 5.55 12.16 29.22
CA THR A 149 4.11 11.89 29.28
C THR A 149 3.71 11.16 28.01
N ARG A 150 3.89 9.85 28.00
CA ARG A 150 3.34 8.95 26.99
C ARG A 150 1.84 9.13 27.09
N ARG A 151 1.26 9.90 26.17
CA ARG A 151 -0.20 10.09 26.06
C ARG A 151 -0.85 8.72 26.24
N GLU A 152 -1.64 8.56 27.29
CA GLU A 152 -2.44 7.37 27.50
C GLU A 152 -3.50 7.33 26.40
N ILE A 153 -3.19 6.64 25.31
CA ILE A 153 -4.14 6.38 24.25
C ILE A 153 -5.14 5.37 24.82
N HIS A 154 -6.38 5.77 25.12
CA HIS A 154 -7.42 4.80 25.48
C HIS A 154 -7.77 3.94 24.25
N PRO A 155 -7.61 2.60 24.30
CA PRO A 155 -7.96 1.73 23.18
C PRO A 155 -9.46 1.82 22.86
N THR A 156 -9.83 1.76 21.58
CA THR A 156 -11.24 1.57 21.20
C THR A 156 -11.75 0.20 21.64
N SER A 157 -13.07 -0.02 21.64
CA SER A 157 -13.67 -1.32 21.97
C SER A 157 -13.10 -2.47 21.13
N GLU A 158 -12.89 -2.25 19.84
CA GLU A 158 -12.31 -3.25 18.92
C GLU A 158 -10.83 -3.51 19.24
N GLN A 159 -10.08 -2.46 19.53
CA GLN A 159 -8.68 -2.61 19.97
C GLN A 159 -8.61 -3.38 21.29
N GLN A 160 -9.51 -3.11 22.23
CA GLN A 160 -9.57 -3.81 23.50
C GLN A 160 -9.92 -5.29 23.33
N GLN A 161 -10.81 -5.63 22.39
CA GLN A 161 -11.09 -7.02 22.02
C GLN A 161 -9.83 -7.71 21.48
N ILE A 162 -9.08 -7.05 20.59
CA ILE A 162 -7.79 -7.58 20.09
C ILE A 162 -6.79 -7.79 21.23
N LEU A 163 -6.68 -6.84 22.17
CA LEU A 163 -5.79 -6.96 23.34
C LEU A 163 -6.19 -8.08 24.29
N ASN A 164 -7.48 -8.39 24.38
CA ASN A 164 -8.01 -9.45 25.23
C ASN A 164 -7.98 -10.83 24.57
N HIS A 165 -7.83 -10.90 23.25
CA HIS A 165 -7.76 -12.16 22.51
C HIS A 165 -6.41 -12.84 22.70
N ALA A 166 -6.40 -14.00 23.37
CA ALA A 166 -5.23 -14.87 23.43
C ALA A 166 -5.10 -15.67 22.13
N ILE A 167 -4.09 -15.37 21.32
CA ILE A 167 -3.86 -16.06 20.04
C ILE A 167 -3.40 -17.49 20.31
N ALA A 168 -4.16 -18.47 19.83
CA ALA A 168 -3.83 -19.89 19.94
C ALA A 168 -2.68 -20.29 18.99
N PRO A 169 -1.92 -21.36 19.26
CA PRO A 169 -0.90 -21.85 18.35
C PRO A 169 -1.47 -22.11 16.95
N ARG A 170 -0.74 -21.66 15.91
CA ARG A 170 -1.12 -21.74 14.49
C ARG A 170 -2.38 -20.95 14.09
N GLN A 171 -2.98 -20.19 14.99
CA GLN A 171 -4.10 -19.32 14.64
C GLN A 171 -3.60 -18.11 13.82
N VAL A 172 -4.26 -17.86 12.69
CA VAL A 172 -4.02 -16.66 11.88
C VAL A 172 -5.13 -15.65 12.17
N VAL A 173 -4.76 -14.48 12.66
CA VAL A 173 -5.70 -13.39 12.96
C VAL A 173 -5.47 -12.24 11.98
N LYS A 174 -6.50 -11.91 11.20
CA LYS A 174 -6.46 -10.76 10.28
C LYS A 174 -7.03 -9.54 10.99
N ILE A 175 -6.18 -8.57 11.29
CA ILE A 175 -6.61 -7.29 11.88
C ILE A 175 -6.84 -6.29 10.76
N MET A 176 -8.12 -6.05 10.46
CA MET A 176 -8.56 -5.00 9.55
C MET A 176 -8.61 -3.66 10.30
N ALA A 177 -7.45 -3.07 10.64
CA ALA A 177 -7.48 -1.79 11.31
C ALA A 177 -7.44 -0.64 10.29
N PHE A 178 -8.44 0.23 10.35
CA PHE A 178 -8.50 1.42 9.51
C PHE A 178 -7.48 2.46 10.01
N ALA A 179 -7.25 2.62 11.33
CA ALA A 179 -6.16 3.39 11.95
C ALA A 179 -5.56 2.64 13.16
N GLY A 180 -4.31 2.92 13.56
CA GLY A 180 -3.75 2.40 14.82
C GLY A 180 -3.30 0.92 14.84
N LYS A 181 -3.02 0.31 13.68
CA LYS A 181 -2.46 -1.06 13.58
C LYS A 181 -1.22 -1.24 14.46
N THR A 182 -0.19 -0.43 14.21
CA THR A 182 1.10 -0.56 14.90
C THR A 182 0.98 -0.24 16.38
N SER A 183 0.19 0.76 16.78
CA SER A 183 -0.03 1.09 18.19
C SER A 183 -0.78 -0.01 18.94
N THR A 184 -1.76 -0.65 18.30
CA THR A 184 -2.48 -1.80 18.88
C THR A 184 -1.54 -2.98 19.07
N LEU A 185 -0.68 -3.28 18.09
CA LEU A 185 0.32 -4.34 18.21
C LEU A 185 1.36 -4.07 19.31
N VAL A 186 1.78 -2.81 19.48
CA VAL A 186 2.68 -2.42 20.58
C VAL A 186 2.03 -2.72 21.92
N LYS A 187 0.80 -2.26 22.14
CA LYS A 187 0.05 -2.52 23.38
C LYS A 187 -0.19 -4.02 23.60
N TYR A 188 -0.44 -4.77 22.53
CA TYR A 188 -0.59 -6.22 22.61
C TYR A 188 0.71 -6.85 23.12
N ALA A 189 1.85 -6.50 22.53
CA ALA A 189 3.14 -7.03 22.96
C ALA A 189 3.52 -6.62 24.40
N GLU A 190 3.10 -5.43 24.85
CA GLU A 190 3.29 -4.98 26.23
C GLU A 190 2.45 -5.77 27.22
N LYS A 191 1.17 -6.01 26.91
CA LYS A 191 0.27 -6.79 27.76
C LYS A 191 0.73 -8.24 27.88
N TRP A 192 1.20 -8.83 26.79
CA TRP A 192 1.68 -10.21 26.74
C TRP A 192 3.22 -10.26 26.85
N SER A 193 3.77 -9.55 27.84
CA SER A 193 5.23 -9.37 28.01
C SER A 193 6.02 -10.66 28.20
N GLN A 194 5.38 -11.72 28.70
CA GLN A 194 5.95 -13.06 28.84
C GLN A 194 6.16 -13.79 27.50
N LEU A 195 5.52 -13.34 26.43
CA LEU A 195 5.66 -13.92 25.10
C LEU A 195 6.71 -13.19 24.28
N ARG A 196 7.33 -13.92 23.35
CA ARG A 196 8.26 -13.37 22.36
C ARG A 196 7.57 -13.17 21.03
N PHE A 197 7.78 -12.01 20.44
CA PHE A 197 7.17 -11.64 19.16
C PHE A 197 8.21 -11.36 18.07
N LEU A 198 7.83 -11.63 16.84
CA LEU A 198 8.55 -11.21 15.64
C LEU A 198 7.67 -10.24 14.84
N TYR A 199 8.12 -9.00 14.71
CA TYR A 199 7.48 -7.98 13.88
C TYR A 199 8.17 -7.92 12.53
N LEU A 200 7.43 -8.23 11.45
CA LEU A 200 7.90 -8.16 10.08
C LEU A 200 7.37 -6.92 9.37
N ALA A 201 8.29 -6.08 8.91
CA ALA A 201 8.00 -4.87 8.15
C ALA A 201 8.42 -5.00 6.68
N PHE A 202 7.76 -4.23 5.80
CA PHE A 202 8.07 -4.22 4.38
C PHE A 202 9.41 -3.54 4.06
N ASN A 203 9.66 -2.38 4.67
CA ASN A 203 10.86 -1.58 4.44
C ASN A 203 11.64 -1.36 5.74
N LYS A 204 12.90 -0.92 5.58
CA LYS A 204 13.82 -0.71 6.71
C LYS A 204 13.34 0.40 7.64
N THR A 205 12.78 1.48 7.10
CA THR A 205 12.32 2.63 7.89
C THR A 205 11.19 2.26 8.85
N ILE A 206 10.21 1.45 8.42
CA ILE A 206 9.14 0.93 9.29
C ILE A 206 9.71 -0.04 10.33
N ALA A 207 10.67 -0.89 9.96
CA ALA A 207 11.32 -1.79 10.92
C ALA A 207 12.05 -1.01 12.03
N GLU A 208 12.80 0.05 11.67
CA GLU A 208 13.51 0.92 12.61
C GLU A 208 12.55 1.73 13.50
N GLN A 209 11.45 2.23 12.94
CA GLN A 209 10.37 2.85 13.72
C GLN A 209 9.77 1.84 14.72
N GLY A 210 9.54 0.60 14.28
CA GLY A 210 9.10 -0.49 15.14
C GLY A 210 10.08 -0.76 16.28
N MET A 211 11.39 -0.82 16.01
CA MET A 211 12.40 -1.04 17.06
C MET A 211 12.36 0.02 18.17
N ARG A 212 11.99 1.26 17.86
CA ARG A 212 11.86 2.34 18.84
C ARG A 212 10.54 2.30 19.60
N ALA A 213 9.48 1.75 19.00
CA ALA A 213 8.13 1.78 19.54
C ALA A 213 7.75 0.52 20.32
N PHE A 214 8.24 -0.66 19.90
CA PHE A 214 7.88 -1.93 20.52
C PHE A 214 8.70 -2.22 21.78
N PRO A 215 8.13 -2.96 22.76
CA PRO A 215 8.85 -3.44 23.94
C PRO A 215 9.95 -4.46 23.59
N ARG A 216 10.84 -4.71 24.56
CA ARG A 216 12.05 -5.55 24.39
C ARG A 216 11.76 -7.01 24.02
N ASN A 217 10.56 -7.51 24.27
CA ASN A 217 10.13 -8.86 23.90
C ASN A 217 9.77 -9.01 22.41
N VAL A 218 9.90 -7.94 21.61
CA VAL A 218 9.61 -7.93 20.17
C VAL A 218 10.89 -7.76 19.36
N THR A 219 11.14 -8.69 18.44
CA THR A 219 12.20 -8.55 17.44
C THR A 219 11.62 -7.94 16.16
N CYS A 220 12.09 -6.75 15.78
CA CYS A 220 11.65 -6.07 14.56
C CYS A 220 12.63 -6.33 13.41
N LYS A 221 12.16 -6.89 12.28
CA LYS A 221 12.99 -7.13 11.08
C LYS A 221 12.20 -6.86 9.81
N THR A 222 12.90 -6.63 8.70
CA THR A 222 12.29 -6.78 7.38
C THR A 222 12.31 -8.25 6.96
N VAL A 223 11.44 -8.63 6.03
CA VAL A 223 11.45 -10.00 5.45
C VAL A 223 12.83 -10.32 4.87
N HIS A 224 13.43 -9.37 4.15
CA HIS A 224 14.78 -9.51 3.60
C HIS A 224 15.85 -9.66 4.69
N ALA A 225 15.78 -8.90 5.79
CA ALA A 225 16.74 -9.02 6.88
C ALA A 225 16.61 -10.35 7.62
N LEU A 226 15.39 -10.89 7.74
CA LEU A 226 15.14 -12.22 8.28
C LEU A 226 15.77 -13.29 7.37
N ALA A 227 15.45 -13.27 6.07
CA ALA A 227 16.00 -14.23 5.11
C ALA A 227 17.53 -14.13 4.97
N PHE A 228 18.08 -12.91 5.01
CA PHE A 228 19.52 -12.71 4.90
C PHE A 228 20.28 -13.29 6.10
N ALA A 229 19.70 -13.21 7.30
CA ALA A 229 20.30 -13.78 8.50
C ALA A 229 20.40 -15.31 8.44
N GLU A 230 19.38 -15.96 7.89
CA GLU A 230 19.29 -17.43 7.80
C GLU A 230 20.12 -17.99 6.63
N VAL A 231 19.84 -17.54 5.41
CA VAL A 231 20.45 -18.11 4.19
C VAL A 231 21.38 -17.12 3.47
N GLY A 232 21.11 -15.81 3.55
CA GLY A 232 21.84 -14.81 2.76
C GLY A 232 23.33 -14.73 3.08
N ARG A 233 23.74 -14.96 4.34
CA ARG A 233 25.17 -15.01 4.72
C ARG A 233 25.94 -16.09 3.95
N SER A 234 25.36 -17.28 3.82
CA SER A 234 25.96 -18.40 3.07
C SER A 234 26.12 -18.06 1.58
N TYR A 235 25.09 -17.46 0.97
CA TYR A 235 25.15 -17.00 -0.42
C TYR A 235 26.19 -15.89 -0.62
N ARG A 236 26.31 -14.94 0.32
CA ARG A 236 27.32 -13.88 0.27
C ARG A 236 28.73 -14.43 0.36
N GLN A 237 28.99 -15.35 1.28
CA GLN A 237 30.30 -15.98 1.45
C GLN A 237 30.71 -16.77 0.19
N LYS A 238 29.75 -17.40 -0.49
CA LYS A 238 29.98 -18.15 -1.73
C LYS A 238 30.03 -17.27 -2.99
N GLY A 239 29.91 -15.94 -2.86
CA GLY A 239 29.86 -15.02 -4.00
C GLY A 239 28.64 -15.20 -4.91
N LYS A 240 27.59 -15.87 -4.43
CA LYS A 240 26.37 -16.22 -5.17
C LYS A 240 25.21 -15.26 -4.89
N LEU A 241 25.45 -14.19 -4.12
CA LEU A 241 24.42 -13.21 -3.79
C LEU A 241 24.37 -12.12 -4.86
N LEU A 242 23.24 -12.00 -5.52
CA LEU A 242 22.98 -10.95 -6.51
C LEU A 242 22.84 -9.60 -5.79
N MET A 243 23.81 -8.71 -5.99
CA MET A 243 23.80 -7.34 -5.46
C MET A 243 22.95 -6.42 -6.37
N GLY A 244 21.70 -6.77 -6.58
CA GLY A 244 20.77 -6.05 -7.47
C GLY A 244 19.59 -6.90 -7.91
N SER A 245 18.80 -6.38 -8.85
CA SER A 245 17.75 -7.15 -9.51
C SER A 245 18.31 -7.96 -10.67
N LEU A 246 17.76 -9.15 -10.88
CA LEU A 246 18.04 -9.94 -12.07
C LEU A 246 17.46 -9.18 -13.29
N SER A 247 18.33 -8.76 -14.21
CA SER A 247 17.93 -8.01 -15.41
C SER A 247 17.55 -8.96 -16.55
N SER A 248 16.56 -8.56 -17.36
CA SER A 248 16.17 -9.30 -18.57
C SER A 248 17.36 -9.50 -19.49
N TYR A 249 18.32 -8.57 -19.48
CA TYR A 249 19.56 -8.67 -20.22
C TYR A 249 20.39 -9.88 -19.76
N TRP A 250 20.72 -9.99 -18.48
CA TRP A 250 21.50 -11.11 -17.96
C TRP A 250 20.82 -12.46 -18.17
N VAL A 251 19.49 -12.51 -18.04
CA VAL A 251 18.72 -13.72 -18.33
C VAL A 251 18.80 -14.07 -19.80
N SER A 252 18.72 -13.09 -20.69
CA SER A 252 18.77 -13.29 -22.15
C SER A 252 20.06 -13.97 -22.61
N LEU A 253 21.19 -13.74 -21.93
CA LEU A 253 22.48 -14.39 -22.20
C LEU A 253 22.48 -15.90 -21.91
N ALA A 254 21.58 -16.37 -21.03
CA ALA A 254 21.45 -17.78 -20.69
C ALA A 254 20.40 -18.52 -21.54
N LEU A 255 19.67 -17.80 -22.41
CA LEU A 255 18.59 -18.36 -23.23
C LEU A 255 19.06 -18.64 -24.67
N GLN A 256 18.41 -19.60 -25.31
CA GLN A 256 18.63 -19.90 -26.73
C GLN A 256 17.72 -19.04 -27.62
N ASN A 257 18.09 -18.85 -28.89
CA ASN A 257 17.23 -18.16 -29.85
C ASN A 257 15.99 -19.02 -30.17
N ARG A 258 14.85 -18.36 -30.38
CA ARG A 258 13.62 -18.97 -30.89
C ARG A 258 13.08 -18.10 -32.00
N GLU A 259 12.61 -18.72 -33.09
CA GLU A 259 12.03 -18.00 -34.21
C GLU A 259 10.86 -17.11 -33.73
N GLY A 260 10.86 -15.84 -34.15
CA GLY A 260 9.80 -14.90 -33.85
C GLY A 260 9.87 -14.16 -32.49
N GLN A 261 10.84 -14.46 -31.62
CA GLN A 261 11.00 -13.76 -30.34
C GLN A 261 12.44 -13.30 -30.09
N SER A 262 12.64 -12.06 -29.59
CA SER A 262 13.97 -11.63 -29.14
C SER A 262 14.32 -12.28 -27.80
N LEU A 263 15.63 -12.52 -27.59
CA LEU A 263 16.15 -13.03 -26.32
C LEU A 263 15.78 -12.11 -25.13
N PHE A 264 15.69 -10.80 -25.37
CA PHE A 264 15.28 -9.83 -24.34
C PHE A 264 13.82 -10.03 -23.92
N THR A 265 12.92 -10.19 -24.89
CA THR A 265 11.51 -10.51 -24.63
C THR A 265 11.37 -11.82 -23.86
N ARG A 266 12.11 -12.86 -24.26
CA ARG A 266 12.15 -14.14 -23.52
C ARG A 266 12.68 -13.96 -22.09
N GLY A 267 13.75 -13.20 -21.91
CA GLY A 267 14.32 -12.90 -20.59
C GLY A 267 13.31 -12.21 -19.67
N LYS A 268 12.48 -11.32 -20.23
CA LYS A 268 11.38 -10.67 -19.50
C LYS A 268 10.30 -11.66 -19.07
N THR A 269 9.90 -12.58 -19.96
CA THR A 269 8.92 -13.64 -19.64
C THR A 269 9.46 -14.54 -18.52
N VAL A 270 10.73 -14.95 -18.58
CA VAL A 270 11.37 -15.76 -17.53
C VAL A 270 11.41 -15.02 -16.19
N LEU A 271 11.77 -13.73 -16.19
CA LEU A 271 11.75 -12.92 -14.96
C LEU A 271 10.35 -12.81 -14.36
N GLN A 272 9.34 -12.66 -15.21
CA GLN A 272 7.96 -12.61 -14.76
C GLN A 272 7.55 -13.96 -14.15
N THR A 273 7.89 -15.08 -14.78
CA THR A 273 7.66 -16.43 -14.23
C THR A 273 8.32 -16.61 -12.86
N LEU A 274 9.59 -16.24 -12.74
CA LEU A 274 10.32 -16.31 -11.47
C LEU A 274 9.70 -15.42 -10.40
N SER A 275 9.27 -14.21 -10.76
CA SER A 275 8.58 -13.31 -9.83
C SER A 275 7.25 -13.87 -9.35
N THR A 276 6.47 -14.52 -10.23
CA THR A 276 5.22 -15.17 -9.85
C THR A 276 5.49 -16.35 -8.91
N PHE A 277 6.52 -17.15 -9.20
CA PHE A 277 6.93 -18.26 -8.34
C PHE A 277 7.43 -17.81 -6.97
N PHE A 278 8.26 -16.78 -6.88
CA PHE A 278 8.72 -16.25 -5.58
C PHE A 278 7.59 -15.63 -4.75
N ALA A 279 6.45 -15.35 -5.35
CA ALA A 279 5.24 -14.87 -4.68
C ALA A 279 4.21 -15.98 -4.42
N SER A 280 4.47 -17.24 -4.81
CA SER A 280 3.57 -18.38 -4.58
C SER A 280 3.99 -19.20 -3.37
N ALA A 281 3.11 -20.11 -2.95
CA ALA A 281 3.38 -21.10 -1.90
C ALA A 281 3.92 -22.43 -2.47
N ASP A 282 4.17 -22.49 -3.78
CA ASP A 282 4.54 -23.71 -4.47
C ASP A 282 6.00 -24.09 -4.19
N GLU A 283 6.26 -25.39 -4.02
CA GLU A 283 7.62 -25.89 -3.79
C GLU A 283 8.49 -25.91 -5.06
N ALA A 284 7.86 -25.79 -6.24
CA ALA A 284 8.54 -25.84 -7.54
C ALA A 284 7.87 -24.94 -8.58
N ILE A 285 8.66 -24.48 -9.57
CA ILE A 285 8.16 -23.69 -10.68
C ILE A 285 7.26 -24.57 -11.58
N THR A 286 5.98 -24.25 -11.60
CA THR A 286 4.97 -24.83 -12.50
C THR A 286 4.66 -23.92 -13.71
N ALA A 287 3.96 -24.46 -14.71
CA ALA A 287 3.48 -23.72 -15.88
C ALA A 287 2.46 -22.61 -15.54
N GLU A 288 1.85 -22.65 -14.35
CA GLU A 288 0.90 -21.63 -13.89
C GLU A 288 1.60 -20.31 -13.54
N HIS A 289 2.89 -20.38 -13.15
CA HIS A 289 3.69 -19.19 -12.92
C HIS A 289 4.01 -18.41 -14.20
N ALA A 290 3.99 -19.09 -15.36
CA ALA A 290 4.29 -18.47 -16.63
C ALA A 290 3.12 -17.57 -17.07
N PRO A 291 3.41 -16.32 -17.52
CA PRO A 291 2.36 -15.39 -17.89
C PRO A 291 1.52 -15.94 -19.03
N VAL A 292 0.22 -15.64 -19.02
CA VAL A 292 -0.69 -16.01 -20.12
C VAL A 292 -0.45 -15.10 -21.34
N TRP A 293 -0.02 -13.87 -21.10
CA TRP A 293 0.20 -12.85 -22.13
C TRP A 293 1.59 -12.23 -21.97
N CYS A 294 2.32 -12.08 -23.07
CA CYS A 294 3.58 -11.34 -23.11
C CYS A 294 3.55 -10.28 -24.22
N LYS A 295 4.47 -9.30 -24.17
CA LYS A 295 4.64 -8.34 -25.27
C LYS A 295 5.67 -8.86 -26.25
N ASN A 296 5.36 -8.92 -27.53
CA ASN A 296 6.33 -9.29 -28.57
C ASN A 296 7.33 -8.14 -28.84
N ASN A 297 8.26 -8.33 -29.78
CA ASN A 297 9.27 -7.33 -30.15
C ASN A 297 8.67 -6.03 -30.74
N ARG A 298 7.40 -6.06 -31.18
CA ARG A 298 6.65 -4.91 -31.69
C ARG A 298 5.81 -4.23 -30.60
N GLY A 299 5.85 -4.74 -29.37
CA GLY A 299 5.09 -4.23 -28.23
C GLY A 299 3.64 -4.73 -28.14
N GLU A 300 3.22 -5.59 -29.07
CA GLU A 300 1.87 -6.15 -29.14
C GLU A 300 1.71 -7.26 -28.09
N ARG A 301 0.52 -7.35 -27.46
CA ARG A 301 0.22 -8.45 -26.54
C ARG A 301 -0.07 -9.72 -27.33
N VAL A 302 0.73 -10.75 -27.09
CA VAL A 302 0.58 -12.07 -27.70
C VAL A 302 0.37 -13.11 -26.61
N LEU A 303 -0.42 -14.14 -26.93
CA LEU A 303 -0.66 -15.26 -26.03
C LEU A 303 0.61 -16.11 -25.90
N VAL A 304 0.99 -16.46 -24.68
CA VAL A 304 2.10 -17.39 -24.44
C VAL A 304 1.59 -18.81 -24.66
N GLY A 305 2.09 -19.46 -25.73
CA GLY A 305 1.65 -20.79 -26.12
C GLY A 305 1.90 -21.85 -25.04
N THR A 306 1.07 -22.88 -24.99
CA THR A 306 1.22 -23.97 -24.01
C THR A 306 2.55 -24.70 -24.13
N GLU A 307 3.11 -24.82 -25.33
CA GLU A 307 4.46 -25.38 -25.53
C GLU A 307 5.57 -24.47 -24.97
N GLU A 308 5.40 -23.15 -25.05
CA GLU A 308 6.34 -22.18 -24.46
C GLU A 308 6.35 -22.25 -22.93
N LYS A 309 5.19 -22.51 -22.32
CA LYS A 309 5.08 -22.77 -20.87
C LYS A 309 5.68 -24.11 -20.46
N ARG A 310 5.80 -25.07 -21.38
CA ARG A 310 6.22 -26.46 -21.14
C ARG A 310 7.70 -26.70 -21.43
N GLU A 311 8.42 -25.71 -21.96
CA GLU A 311 9.73 -25.96 -22.57
C GLU A 311 10.72 -26.54 -21.55
N TYR A 312 10.84 -25.99 -20.32
CA TYR A 312 11.60 -26.60 -19.21
C TYR A 312 11.19 -25.98 -17.85
N TYR A 313 11.32 -26.73 -16.74
CA TYR A 313 11.43 -26.11 -15.41
C TYR A 313 12.81 -26.37 -14.80
N LEU A 314 13.29 -25.39 -14.05
CA LEU A 314 14.49 -25.50 -13.23
C LEU A 314 14.05 -25.93 -11.83
N ARG A 315 14.37 -27.16 -11.43
CA ARG A 315 14.13 -27.65 -10.07
C ARG A 315 15.34 -27.33 -9.20
N PRO A 316 15.21 -26.56 -8.11
CA PRO A 316 16.24 -26.52 -7.09
C PRO A 316 16.29 -27.89 -6.40
N GLU A 317 17.38 -28.63 -6.61
CA GLU A 317 17.68 -29.89 -5.92
C GLU A 317 18.90 -29.67 -5.03
N LEU A 318 18.97 -30.35 -3.88
CA LEU A 318 20.19 -30.33 -3.05
C LEU A 318 21.37 -30.79 -3.89
N THR A 319 22.46 -30.04 -3.90
CA THR A 319 23.62 -30.37 -4.75
C THR A 319 24.19 -31.75 -4.42
N SER A 320 24.10 -32.20 -3.16
CA SER A 320 24.45 -33.56 -2.73
C SER A 320 23.72 -34.65 -3.53
N ASN A 321 22.46 -34.41 -3.89
CA ASN A 321 21.63 -35.37 -4.63
C ASN A 321 21.90 -35.35 -6.13
N VAL A 322 22.52 -34.27 -6.64
CA VAL A 322 22.82 -34.09 -8.07
C VAL A 322 24.26 -34.50 -8.38
N CYS A 323 25.19 -34.30 -7.44
CA CYS A 323 26.61 -34.64 -7.56
C CYS A 323 26.95 -36.04 -7.03
N SER A 324 25.98 -36.96 -6.91
CA SER A 324 26.20 -38.30 -6.35
C SER A 324 27.23 -39.12 -7.13
N ASP A 325 27.34 -38.93 -8.45
CA ASP A 325 28.14 -39.81 -9.30
C ASP A 325 29.16 -39.09 -10.22
N VAL A 326 29.01 -37.77 -10.48
CA VAL A 326 29.93 -37.00 -11.36
C VAL A 326 29.94 -35.52 -10.96
N PRO A 327 31.09 -34.81 -11.00
CA PRO A 327 31.12 -33.35 -10.86
C PRO A 327 30.33 -32.65 -11.97
N VAL A 328 29.27 -31.93 -11.58
CA VAL A 328 28.39 -31.22 -12.51
C VAL A 328 29.05 -29.91 -12.94
N ARG A 329 29.22 -29.71 -14.25
CA ARG A 329 29.74 -28.46 -14.83
C ARG A 329 28.61 -27.48 -15.14
N CYS A 330 28.91 -26.18 -15.01
CA CYS A 330 28.00 -25.13 -15.42
C CYS A 330 27.67 -25.24 -16.92
N SER A 331 26.39 -25.12 -17.28
CA SER A 331 25.92 -25.23 -18.66
C SER A 331 26.20 -23.98 -19.52
N VAL A 332 26.80 -22.94 -18.94
CA VAL A 332 27.16 -21.70 -19.64
C VAL A 332 28.45 -21.94 -20.44
N ARG A 333 28.40 -21.71 -21.76
CA ARG A 333 29.58 -21.82 -22.64
C ARG A 333 30.72 -20.92 -22.11
N GLY A 334 31.90 -21.50 -21.89
CA GLY A 334 33.07 -20.80 -21.37
C GLY A 334 33.11 -20.61 -19.86
N CYS A 335 32.11 -21.11 -19.11
CA CYS A 335 32.15 -21.08 -17.66
C CYS A 335 32.91 -22.29 -17.10
N HIS A 336 34.04 -22.02 -16.43
CA HIS A 336 34.86 -23.06 -15.79
C HIS A 336 34.43 -23.37 -14.35
N ASN A 337 33.33 -22.78 -13.86
CA ASN A 337 32.84 -23.06 -12.51
C ASN A 337 32.31 -24.49 -12.44
N SER A 338 32.98 -25.31 -11.62
CA SER A 338 32.47 -26.60 -11.18
C SER A 338 31.45 -26.40 -10.06
N ILE A 339 30.32 -27.09 -10.14
CA ILE A 339 29.34 -27.12 -9.06
C ILE A 339 29.87 -28.10 -8.02
N THR A 340 30.54 -27.59 -7.00
CA THR A 340 31.06 -28.41 -5.89
C THR A 340 29.92 -28.89 -4.99
N ALA A 341 30.12 -30.04 -4.34
CA ALA A 341 29.17 -30.63 -3.38
C ALA A 341 28.82 -29.68 -2.21
N GLU A 342 29.66 -28.66 -1.96
CA GLU A 342 29.39 -27.61 -0.98
C GLU A 342 28.34 -26.58 -1.42
N SER A 343 27.87 -26.62 -2.67
CA SER A 343 26.72 -25.83 -3.09
C SER A 343 25.45 -26.37 -2.39
N PHE A 344 24.54 -25.48 -1.96
CA PHE A 344 23.36 -25.92 -1.20
C PHE A 344 22.24 -26.39 -2.14
N LEU A 345 22.03 -25.66 -3.23
CA LEU A 345 21.02 -25.95 -4.24
C LEU A 345 21.63 -25.85 -5.64
N THR A 346 21.34 -26.83 -6.48
CA THR A 346 21.66 -26.87 -7.90
C THR A 346 20.36 -26.83 -8.69
N MET A 347 20.27 -25.94 -9.68
CA MET A 347 19.13 -25.90 -10.59
C MET A 347 19.28 -27.01 -11.62
N LYS A 348 18.48 -28.07 -11.51
CA LYS A 348 18.45 -29.17 -12.47
C LYS A 348 17.39 -28.90 -13.54
N LYS A 349 17.82 -28.92 -14.80
CA LYS A 349 16.92 -28.87 -15.96
C LYS A 349 16.26 -30.25 -16.12
N ARG A 350 14.96 -30.36 -15.87
CA ARG A 350 14.20 -31.61 -16.01
C ARG A 350 13.23 -31.51 -17.20
N PRO A 351 13.22 -32.49 -18.12
CA PRO A 351 12.14 -32.62 -19.10
C PRO A 351 10.84 -33.06 -18.40
N PHE A 352 9.70 -32.68 -18.96
CA PHE A 352 8.37 -32.99 -18.44
C PHE A 352 7.89 -34.36 -18.93
N VAL A 353 7.25 -35.18 -18.07
CA VAL A 353 6.40 -36.31 -18.48
C VAL A 353 5.03 -36.09 -17.85
N TYR A 354 4.00 -35.94 -18.69
CA TYR A 354 2.62 -35.76 -18.24
C TYR A 354 2.03 -37.12 -17.89
N VAL A 355 1.79 -37.37 -16.60
CA VAL A 355 0.84 -38.42 -16.18
C VAL A 355 -0.46 -37.70 -15.92
N GLY A 356 -1.32 -37.67 -16.94
CA GLY A 356 -2.65 -37.09 -16.82
C GLY A 356 -3.45 -37.89 -15.80
N ILE A 357 -3.88 -37.23 -14.73
CA ILE A 357 -4.96 -37.76 -13.89
C ILE A 357 -6.22 -37.69 -14.75
N ARG A 358 -6.60 -38.84 -15.32
CA ARG A 358 -7.93 -39.02 -15.89
C ARG A 358 -8.92 -38.97 -14.73
N PHE A 359 -9.69 -37.91 -14.63
CA PHE A 359 -10.96 -37.99 -13.91
C PHE A 359 -11.88 -38.84 -14.77
N THR A 360 -12.12 -40.08 -14.35
CA THR A 360 -13.25 -40.87 -14.83
C THR A 360 -14.52 -40.18 -14.36
N ASN A 361 -15.42 -39.90 -15.31
CA ASN A 361 -16.72 -39.24 -15.13
C ASN A 361 -17.56 -39.83 -13.99
#